data_AF-F5J2N8-F1
#
_entry.id   AF-F5J2N8-F1
#
_cell.length_a   1.000
_cell.length_b   1.000
_cell.length_c   1.000
_cell.angle_alpha   90.00
_cell.angle_beta   90.00
_cell.angle_gamma   90.00
#
_symmetry.space_group_name_H-M   'P 1'
#
loop_
_entity.id
_entity.type
_entity.pdbx_description
1 polymer ?
#
loop_
_entity_poly.entity_id
_entity_poly.type
_entity_poly.pdbx_seq_one_letter_code
_entity_poly.pdbx_strand_id
1 'polypeptide(L)'
;MKKNYFKFLSVLVMVCCISISFSACGNDDDDDIEDGGNTKSSLTVDGKSVEITDLEAEYEDGVFAFWVNDVQTTEKRVYIQAEFSAKESISTETDVTSKFSILFQRNKGSEWFVQDSYQSGKIIVKNVDNSKKVLTVEFKEAKYLSNLKKTIVINGTLTVTYKVI
;
A
#
# COMPACT_ATOMS: atom_id res chain seq x y z
N MET A 1 35.14 -27.88 -13.65
CA MET A 1 33.98 -27.79 -12.74
C MET A 1 33.93 -26.39 -12.16
N LYS A 2 33.02 -25.52 -12.61
CA LYS A 2 32.88 -24.13 -12.13
C LYS A 2 31.77 -24.08 -11.09
N LYS A 3 32.09 -23.70 -9.85
CA LYS A 3 31.11 -23.40 -8.80
C LYS A 3 30.93 -21.88 -8.76
N ASN A 4 29.72 -21.44 -9.08
CA ASN A 4 29.32 -20.04 -8.99
C ASN A 4 28.94 -19.72 -7.55
N TYR A 5 29.75 -18.92 -6.87
CA TYR A 5 29.39 -18.27 -5.61
C TYR A 5 28.75 -16.93 -5.94
N PHE A 6 27.45 -16.93 -6.21
CA PHE A 6 26.65 -15.72 -6.24
C PHE A 6 25.99 -15.61 -4.87
N LYS A 7 26.34 -14.57 -4.08
CA LYS A 7 25.43 -13.80 -3.23
C LYS A 7 26.16 -12.86 -2.25
N PHE A 8 25.61 -11.64 -2.18
CA PHE A 8 25.75 -10.57 -1.17
C PHE A 8 27.04 -9.73 -1.16
N LEU A 9 26.95 -8.44 -1.54
CA LEU A 9 26.93 -7.30 -0.60
C LEU A 9 27.19 -5.95 -1.33
N SER A 10 26.71 -4.87 -0.69
CA SER A 10 26.86 -3.42 -0.96
C SER A 10 25.74 -2.84 -1.82
N VAL A 11 24.76 -2.13 -1.25
CA VAL A 11 24.83 -0.82 -0.55
C VAL A 11 25.52 0.21 -1.44
N LEU A 12 24.74 0.94 -2.24
CA LEU A 12 25.24 2.09 -2.98
C LEU A 12 24.13 3.16 -3.13
N VAL A 13 24.28 4.20 -2.30
CA VAL A 13 24.17 5.64 -2.63
C VAL A 13 22.88 6.14 -3.30
N MET A 14 22.11 6.95 -2.56
CA MET A 14 21.55 8.19 -3.12
C MET A 14 21.38 9.25 -2.03
N VAL A 15 22.36 10.16 -1.96
CA VAL A 15 22.31 11.41 -1.21
C VAL A 15 22.68 12.53 -2.18
N CYS A 16 21.93 13.64 -2.08
CA CYS A 16 22.11 14.94 -2.72
C CYS A 16 21.72 15.08 -4.20
N CYS A 17 20.51 15.60 -4.41
CA CYS A 17 20.15 16.84 -5.11
C CYS A 17 18.64 16.98 -4.84
N ILE A 18 18.08 18.03 -4.24
CA ILE A 18 17.94 19.38 -4.80
C ILE A 18 17.69 20.35 -3.64
N SER A 19 18.41 21.46 -3.68
CA SER A 19 18.24 22.66 -2.87
C SER A 19 17.21 23.61 -3.49
N ILE A 20 16.37 24.21 -2.63
CA ILE A 20 15.75 25.55 -2.69
C ILE A 20 14.90 25.90 -3.92
N SER A 21 13.62 26.23 -3.69
CA SER A 21 12.96 27.48 -4.13
C SER A 21 11.54 27.57 -3.54
N PHE A 22 11.34 28.47 -2.58
CA PHE A 22 10.01 29.06 -2.36
C PHE A 22 9.85 30.17 -3.41
N SER A 23 8.97 29.94 -4.38
CA SER A 23 8.49 30.96 -5.30
C SER A 23 6.96 30.96 -5.21
N ALA A 24 6.42 32.02 -4.61
CA ALA A 24 5.00 32.34 -4.70
C ALA A 24 4.68 32.95 -6.07
N CYS A 25 3.41 32.78 -6.47
CA CYS A 25 2.70 33.46 -7.55
C CYS A 25 3.04 33.03 -8.98
N GLY A 26 2.22 32.10 -9.48
CA GLY A 26 1.89 31.93 -10.88
C GLY A 26 0.44 31.45 -10.93
N ASN A 27 -0.49 32.38 -11.09
CA ASN A 27 -1.84 32.08 -11.55
C ASN A 27 -1.68 31.55 -12.98
N ASP A 28 -2.11 30.32 -13.26
CA ASP A 28 -2.73 29.92 -14.53
C ASP A 28 -3.24 28.47 -14.38
N ASP A 29 -4.56 28.37 -14.26
CA ASP A 29 -5.42 27.21 -14.53
C ASP A 29 -4.88 25.83 -14.11
N ASP A 30 -4.72 25.64 -12.79
CA ASP A 30 -4.77 24.29 -12.24
C ASP A 30 -6.24 23.86 -12.26
N ASP A 31 -6.56 22.92 -13.14
CA ASP A 31 -7.71 22.05 -12.96
C ASP A 31 -7.71 21.61 -11.50
N ASP A 32 -8.65 22.13 -10.71
CA ASP A 32 -8.97 21.59 -9.40
C ASP A 32 -9.22 20.09 -9.60
N ILE A 33 -8.19 19.28 -9.33
CA ILE A 33 -8.38 17.87 -9.06
C ILE A 33 -9.21 17.90 -7.78
N GLU A 34 -10.53 17.85 -7.97
CA GLU A 34 -11.49 17.75 -6.90
C GLU A 34 -10.96 16.72 -5.91
N ASP A 35 -10.70 17.21 -4.70
CA ASP A 35 -10.40 16.47 -3.49
C ASP A 35 -11.11 15.11 -3.56
N GLY A 36 -10.30 14.06 -3.76
CA GLY A 36 -10.73 12.75 -4.19
C GLY A 36 -11.91 12.27 -3.36
N GLY A 37 -13.08 12.28 -4.00
CA GLY A 37 -14.37 12.06 -3.37
C GLY A 37 -14.33 10.93 -2.35
N ASN A 38 -14.74 11.29 -1.14
CA ASN A 38 -14.92 10.53 0.10
C ASN A 38 -15.41 9.06 -0.08
N THR A 39 -14.59 8.19 -0.67
CA THR A 39 -14.78 6.74 -0.66
C THR A 39 -14.20 6.21 0.64
N LYS A 40 -15.04 5.98 1.65
CA LYS A 40 -14.60 5.66 3.00
C LYS A 40 -13.87 4.31 3.06
N SER A 41 -12.55 4.36 3.03
CA SER A 41 -11.71 3.25 3.47
C SER A 41 -11.99 2.95 4.94
N SER A 42 -11.95 1.67 5.31
CA SER A 42 -12.08 1.22 6.69
C SER A 42 -11.12 0.07 6.88
N LEU A 43 -10.15 0.18 7.79
CA LEU A 43 -9.28 -0.93 8.14
C LEU A 43 -9.35 -1.17 9.63
N THR A 44 -9.28 -2.44 10.01
CA THR A 44 -8.99 -2.84 11.38
C THR A 44 -7.77 -3.72 11.41
N VAL A 45 -6.93 -3.52 12.42
CA VAL A 45 -5.77 -4.37 12.72
C VAL A 45 -5.96 -4.92 14.12
N ASP A 46 -6.00 -6.25 14.25
CA ASP A 46 -6.33 -6.95 15.49
C ASP A 46 -7.64 -6.44 16.13
N GLY A 47 -8.64 -6.18 15.28
CA GLY A 47 -9.95 -5.68 15.67
C GLY A 47 -10.01 -4.20 16.07
N LYS A 48 -8.89 -3.46 16.01
CA LYS A 48 -8.83 -2.02 16.28
C LYS A 48 -8.86 -1.24 14.99
N SER A 49 -9.73 -0.23 14.90
CA SER A 49 -9.80 0.66 13.74
C SER A 49 -8.47 1.37 13.52
N VAL A 50 -8.08 1.48 12.25
CA VAL A 50 -6.97 2.32 11.77
C VAL A 50 -7.58 3.63 11.27
N GLU A 51 -6.96 4.75 11.62
CA GLU A 51 -7.30 6.05 11.08
C GLU A 51 -6.45 6.27 9.82
N ILE A 52 -7.10 6.33 8.67
CA ILE A 52 -6.42 6.49 7.38
C ILE A 52 -6.49 7.97 7.03
N THR A 53 -5.40 8.69 7.31
CA THR A 53 -5.29 10.12 7.02
C THR A 53 -4.66 10.41 5.68
N ASP A 54 -3.89 9.45 5.17
CA ASP A 54 -3.19 9.56 3.90
C ASP A 54 -3.17 8.18 3.22
N LEU A 55 -3.68 8.16 1.99
CA LEU A 55 -3.85 6.97 1.17
C LEU A 55 -3.60 7.35 -0.29
N GLU A 56 -2.50 6.84 -0.82
CA GLU A 56 -2.06 7.09 -2.18
C GLU A 56 -2.01 5.79 -2.96
N ALA A 57 -2.28 5.85 -4.27
CA ALA A 57 -2.11 4.72 -5.16
C ALA A 57 -1.66 5.15 -6.55
N GLU A 58 -0.88 4.29 -7.18
CA GLU A 58 -0.34 4.44 -8.52
C GLU A 58 -0.59 3.16 -9.32
N TYR A 59 -0.68 3.31 -10.64
CA TYR A 59 -0.81 2.23 -11.59
C TYR A 59 0.19 2.41 -12.73
N GLU A 60 1.11 1.47 -12.85
CA GLU A 60 2.16 1.45 -13.89
C GLU A 60 2.29 0.03 -14.45
N ASP A 61 2.33 -0.12 -15.77
CA ASP A 61 2.54 -1.40 -16.47
C ASP A 61 1.74 -2.57 -15.87
N GLY A 62 0.44 -2.38 -15.61
CA GLY A 62 -0.38 -3.45 -15.07
C GLY A 62 -0.14 -3.79 -13.60
N VAL A 63 0.54 -2.96 -12.82
CA VAL A 63 0.78 -3.15 -11.39
C VAL A 63 0.14 -1.98 -10.64
N PHE A 64 -0.64 -2.30 -9.61
CA PHE A 64 -1.07 -1.30 -8.64
C PHE A 64 -0.06 -1.25 -7.50
N ALA A 65 0.36 -0.05 -7.12
CA ALA A 65 1.10 0.23 -5.89
C ALA A 65 0.25 1.15 -5.02
N PHE A 66 0.23 0.93 -3.71
CA PHE A 66 -0.45 1.84 -2.79
C PHE A 66 0.20 1.92 -1.42
N TRP A 67 0.03 3.08 -0.81
CA TRP A 67 0.61 3.45 0.48
C TRP A 67 -0.50 3.92 1.41
N VAL A 68 -0.57 3.32 2.60
CA VAL A 68 -1.42 3.77 3.69
C VAL A 68 -0.52 4.37 4.76
N ASN A 69 -0.64 5.67 4.98
CA ASN A 69 0.08 6.40 6.02
C ASN A 69 -0.93 6.87 7.09
N ASP A 70 -0.90 6.22 8.26
CA ASP A 70 -1.64 6.71 9.43
C ASP A 70 -0.83 7.82 10.15
N VAL A 71 -1.38 9.03 10.12
CA VAL A 71 -0.88 10.24 10.79
C VAL A 71 -1.82 10.54 11.95
N GLN A 72 -1.48 10.12 13.18
CA GLN A 72 -1.52 10.99 14.40
C GLN A 72 -1.48 10.29 15.78
N THR A 73 -1.13 9.01 15.93
CA THR A 73 -0.71 8.54 17.27
C THR A 73 0.60 7.74 17.25
N THR A 74 1.58 8.23 18.03
CA THR A 74 2.97 7.75 18.09
C THR A 74 3.15 6.29 18.51
N GLU A 75 2.12 5.63 19.03
CA GLU A 75 2.17 4.23 19.46
C GLU A 75 1.52 3.27 18.48
N LYS A 76 0.71 3.75 17.52
CA LYS A 76 -0.09 2.91 16.62
C LYS A 76 0.06 3.23 15.13
N ARG A 77 1.02 4.06 14.74
CA ARG A 77 1.30 4.41 13.32
C ARG A 77 1.34 3.16 12.45
N VAL A 78 0.27 2.89 11.70
CA VAL A 78 0.25 1.85 10.70
C VAL A 78 0.81 2.44 9.41
N TYR A 79 1.82 1.77 8.87
CA TYR A 79 2.33 2.00 7.53
C TYR A 79 2.09 0.74 6.73
N ILE A 80 1.42 0.88 5.58
CA ILE A 80 1.25 -0.20 4.62
C ILE A 80 1.83 0.27 3.30
N GLN A 81 2.75 -0.50 2.76
CA GLN A 81 3.13 -0.41 1.36
C GLN A 81 2.76 -1.74 0.71
N ALA A 82 2.01 -1.67 -0.37
CA ALA A 82 1.50 -2.86 -1.02
C ALA A 82 1.49 -2.71 -2.53
N GLU A 83 1.71 -3.84 -3.19
CA GLU A 83 1.68 -3.94 -4.64
C GLU A 83 0.94 -5.21 -5.05
N PHE A 84 0.17 -5.16 -6.14
CA PHE A 84 -0.27 -6.38 -6.80
C PHE A 84 -0.39 -6.22 -8.31
N SER A 85 -0.08 -7.30 -9.02
CA SER A 85 -0.15 -7.35 -10.47
C SER A 85 -1.59 -7.58 -10.95
N ALA A 86 -2.03 -6.68 -11.82
CA ALA A 86 -3.23 -6.74 -12.63
C ALA A 86 -2.91 -6.96 -14.13
N LYS A 87 -1.70 -7.44 -14.47
CA LYS A 87 -1.30 -7.78 -15.84
C LYS A 87 -2.19 -8.86 -16.46
N GLU A 88 -2.66 -9.78 -15.64
CA GLU A 88 -3.81 -10.61 -15.96
C GLU A 88 -5.06 -9.80 -15.59
N SER A 89 -6.01 -9.64 -16.52
CA SER A 89 -7.23 -8.85 -16.31
C SER A 89 -7.89 -9.17 -14.96
N ILE A 90 -7.97 -8.16 -14.09
CA ILE A 90 -8.70 -8.25 -12.81
C ILE A 90 -10.14 -7.74 -13.00
N SER A 91 -11.06 -8.34 -12.26
CA SER A 91 -12.44 -7.87 -12.13
C SER A 91 -12.88 -7.83 -10.67
N THR A 92 -14.05 -7.27 -10.38
CA THR A 92 -14.71 -7.43 -9.08
C THR A 92 -14.79 -8.91 -8.68
N GLU A 93 -14.64 -9.16 -7.38
CA GLU A 93 -14.49 -10.47 -6.72
C GLU A 93 -13.22 -11.26 -7.06
N THR A 94 -12.25 -10.68 -7.79
CA THR A 94 -10.96 -11.35 -8.02
C THR A 94 -10.19 -11.49 -6.71
N ASP A 95 -9.82 -12.72 -6.38
CA ASP A 95 -8.93 -13.04 -5.25
C ASP A 95 -7.48 -12.74 -5.67
N VAL A 96 -6.90 -11.69 -5.09
CA VAL A 96 -5.54 -11.22 -5.39
C VAL A 96 -4.54 -11.59 -4.31
N THR A 97 -4.93 -12.44 -3.35
CA THR A 97 -4.10 -12.78 -2.17
C THR A 97 -2.70 -13.25 -2.54
N SER A 98 -2.58 -14.13 -3.54
CA SER A 98 -1.29 -14.66 -3.99
C SER A 98 -0.45 -13.68 -4.81
N LYS A 99 -1.07 -12.60 -5.31
CA LYS A 99 -0.44 -11.58 -6.16
C LYS A 99 0.07 -10.38 -5.36
N PHE A 100 -0.19 -10.38 -4.06
CA PHE A 100 -0.06 -9.22 -3.21
C PHE A 100 1.27 -9.22 -2.47
N SER A 101 2.19 -8.33 -2.85
CA SER A 101 3.37 -7.99 -2.06
C SER A 101 2.97 -6.94 -1.04
N ILE A 102 3.32 -7.15 0.22
CA ILE A 102 2.96 -6.24 1.31
C ILE A 102 4.14 -6.08 2.27
N LEU A 103 4.38 -4.85 2.68
CA LEU A 103 5.10 -4.47 3.88
C LEU A 103 4.12 -3.75 4.81
N PHE A 104 3.92 -4.32 5.99
CA PHE A 104 3.16 -3.68 7.05
C PHE A 104 4.08 -3.36 8.21
N GLN A 105 3.94 -2.17 8.78
CA GLN A 105 4.65 -1.77 9.99
C GLN A 105 3.71 -1.08 10.96
N ARG A 106 3.91 -1.33 12.26
CA ARG A 106 3.28 -0.58 13.34
C ARG A 106 4.25 -0.35 14.50
N ASN A 107 3.79 0.38 15.52
CA ASN A 107 4.57 0.64 16.74
C ASN A 107 5.95 1.23 16.42
N LYS A 108 5.99 2.26 15.57
CA LYS A 108 7.24 2.90 15.08
C LYS A 108 8.17 1.92 14.35
N GLY A 109 7.63 0.94 13.65
CA GLY A 109 8.38 -0.07 12.91
C GLY A 109 8.94 -1.23 13.75
N SER A 110 8.67 -1.25 15.06
CA SER A 110 9.15 -2.35 15.92
C SER A 110 8.41 -3.67 15.68
N GLU A 111 7.17 -3.60 15.21
CA GLU A 111 6.40 -4.76 14.77
C GLU A 111 6.03 -4.61 13.30
N TRP A 112 6.40 -5.61 12.50
CA TRP A 112 6.21 -5.60 11.06
C TRP A 112 6.02 -7.02 10.51
N PHE A 113 5.48 -7.10 9.31
CA PHE A 113 5.40 -8.34 8.55
C PHE A 113 5.52 -8.06 7.04
N VAL A 114 5.82 -9.12 6.29
CA VAL A 114 5.91 -9.09 4.82
C VAL A 114 5.09 -10.22 4.19
N GLN A 115 4.90 -10.20 2.87
CA GLN A 115 4.14 -11.23 2.12
C GLN A 115 4.45 -12.68 2.53
N ASP A 116 5.73 -13.06 2.64
CA ASP A 116 6.17 -14.43 2.99
C ASP A 116 5.66 -14.94 4.36
N SER A 117 5.16 -14.03 5.19
CA SER A 117 4.61 -14.35 6.51
C SER A 117 3.11 -14.61 6.51
N TYR A 118 2.47 -14.58 5.34
CA TYR A 118 1.05 -14.85 5.17
C TYR A 118 0.66 -16.23 5.73
N GLN A 119 -0.46 -16.29 6.45
CA GLN A 119 -0.97 -17.52 7.06
C GLN A 119 -2.32 -17.95 6.47
N SER A 120 -3.29 -17.04 6.37
CA SER A 120 -4.65 -17.34 5.91
C SER A 120 -5.45 -16.07 5.64
N GLY A 121 -6.66 -16.22 5.09
CA GLY A 121 -7.57 -15.11 4.79
C GLY A 121 -7.68 -14.88 3.28
N LYS A 122 -8.16 -13.70 2.89
CA LYS A 122 -8.23 -13.28 1.50
C LYS A 122 -8.02 -11.77 1.33
N ILE A 123 -7.51 -11.39 0.18
CA ILE A 123 -7.53 -10.02 -0.33
C ILE A 123 -8.31 -10.05 -1.65
N ILE A 124 -9.43 -9.33 -1.71
CA ILE A 124 -10.40 -9.41 -2.81
C ILE A 124 -10.57 -8.04 -3.44
N VAL A 125 -10.51 -7.96 -4.77
CA VAL A 125 -10.89 -6.75 -5.50
C VAL A 125 -12.40 -6.57 -5.42
N LYS A 126 -12.87 -5.48 -4.82
CA LYS A 126 -14.32 -5.16 -4.71
C LYS A 126 -14.79 -4.20 -5.77
N ASN A 127 -13.90 -3.35 -6.27
CA ASN A 127 -14.20 -2.44 -7.35
C ASN A 127 -12.94 -2.12 -8.14
N VAL A 128 -13.06 -2.05 -9.45
CA VAL A 128 -12.05 -1.51 -10.35
C VAL A 128 -12.77 -0.68 -11.40
N ASP A 129 -12.74 0.63 -11.24
CA ASP A 129 -13.34 1.59 -12.17
C ASP A 129 -12.21 2.29 -12.93
N ASN A 130 -11.92 1.81 -14.14
CA ASN A 130 -10.88 2.36 -15.00
C ASN A 130 -11.22 3.75 -15.56
N SER A 131 -12.50 4.14 -15.55
CA SER A 131 -12.95 5.45 -16.02
C SER A 131 -12.70 6.53 -14.95
N LYS A 132 -13.00 6.20 -13.70
CA LYS A 132 -12.80 7.10 -12.54
C LYS A 132 -11.45 6.90 -11.85
N LYS A 133 -10.67 5.93 -12.31
CA LYS A 133 -9.39 5.51 -11.69
C LYS A 133 -9.56 5.15 -10.22
N VAL A 134 -10.63 4.43 -9.88
CA VAL A 134 -10.90 4.00 -8.49
C VAL A 134 -10.66 2.51 -8.35
N LEU A 135 -9.93 2.14 -7.31
CA LEU A 135 -9.72 0.76 -6.89
C LEU A 135 -10.26 0.58 -5.47
N THR A 136 -11.00 -0.50 -5.24
CA THR A 136 -11.32 -0.98 -3.89
C THR A 136 -10.80 -2.39 -3.70
N VAL A 137 -10.03 -2.61 -2.63
CA VAL A 137 -9.61 -3.95 -2.16
C VAL A 137 -10.16 -4.21 -0.76
N GLU A 138 -10.61 -5.43 -0.50
CA GLU A 138 -11.09 -5.91 0.80
C GLU A 138 -10.12 -6.94 1.37
N PHE A 139 -9.63 -6.68 2.58
CA PHE A 139 -8.95 -7.65 3.42
C PHE A 139 -10.00 -8.41 4.24
N LYS A 140 -10.04 -9.73 4.10
CA LYS A 140 -10.98 -10.62 4.79
C LYS A 140 -10.19 -11.59 5.65
N GLU A 141 -10.14 -11.30 6.94
CA GLU A 141 -9.36 -12.04 7.94
C GLU A 141 -7.93 -12.33 7.44
N ALA A 142 -7.27 -11.36 6.82
CA ALA A 142 -5.93 -11.53 6.29
C ALA A 142 -4.94 -11.63 7.47
N LYS A 143 -4.38 -12.83 7.68
CA LYS A 143 -3.52 -13.15 8.83
C LYS A 143 -2.06 -13.25 8.39
N TYR A 144 -1.20 -12.56 9.11
CA TYR A 144 0.25 -12.57 8.88
C TYR A 144 0.98 -12.82 10.19
N LEU A 145 2.12 -13.49 10.14
CA LEU A 145 2.99 -13.67 11.30
C LEU A 145 4.02 -12.53 11.37
N SER A 146 3.97 -11.71 12.41
CA SER A 146 4.92 -10.62 12.58
C SER A 146 6.34 -11.10 12.89
N ASN A 147 7.31 -10.21 12.75
CA ASN A 147 8.69 -10.39 13.22
C ASN A 147 8.76 -10.79 14.72
N LEU A 148 7.75 -10.42 15.51
CA LEU A 148 7.62 -10.77 16.93
C LEU A 148 6.90 -12.11 17.17
N LYS A 149 6.65 -12.90 16.12
CA LYS A 149 5.93 -14.19 16.18
C LYS A 149 4.49 -14.08 16.69
N LYS A 150 3.85 -12.93 16.48
CA LYS A 150 2.43 -12.72 16.77
C LYS A 150 1.65 -12.77 15.47
N THR A 151 0.49 -13.42 15.48
CA THR A 151 -0.45 -13.33 14.36
C THR A 151 -1.12 -11.97 14.41
N ILE A 152 -0.99 -11.21 13.33
CA ILE A 152 -1.71 -9.96 13.09
C ILE A 152 -2.85 -10.24 12.12
N VAL A 153 -4.03 -9.72 12.40
CA VAL A 153 -5.23 -9.88 11.56
C VAL A 153 -5.66 -8.54 10.99
N ILE A 154 -5.74 -8.45 9.67
CA ILE A 154 -6.25 -7.27 8.96
C ILE A 154 -7.63 -7.57 8.39
N ASN A 155 -8.58 -6.67 8.62
CA ASN A 155 -9.89 -6.68 7.97
C ASN A 155 -10.24 -5.30 7.43
N GLY A 156 -11.16 -5.26 6.46
CA GLY A 156 -11.80 -4.06 5.98
C GLY A 156 -11.43 -3.74 4.53
N THR A 157 -11.72 -2.52 4.08
CA THR A 157 -11.56 -2.09 2.69
C THR A 157 -10.64 -0.88 2.57
N LEU A 158 -9.76 -0.90 1.57
CA LEU A 158 -9.11 0.30 1.05
C LEU A 158 -9.78 0.66 -0.27
N THR A 159 -10.36 1.85 -0.35
CA THR A 159 -10.79 2.48 -1.61
C THR A 159 -9.94 3.69 -1.86
N VAL A 160 -9.36 3.76 -3.06
CA VAL A 160 -8.39 4.79 -3.44
C VAL A 160 -8.56 5.16 -4.90
N THR A 161 -8.45 6.45 -5.19
CA THR A 161 -8.25 6.95 -6.55
C THR A 161 -6.77 6.83 -6.88
N TYR A 162 -6.44 6.07 -7.92
CA TYR A 162 -5.06 5.83 -8.34
C TYR A 162 -4.64 6.75 -9.47
N LYS A 163 -3.36 7.14 -9.49
CA LYS A 163 -2.73 7.86 -10.61
C LYS A 163 -2.17 6.85 -11.61
N VAL A 164 -2.26 7.15 -12.90
CA VAL A 164 -1.53 6.38 -13.93
C VAL A 164 -0.23 7.13 -14.20
N ILE A 165 0.90 6.44 -14.08
CA ILE A 165 2.24 7.00 -14.27
C ILE A 165 2.94 6.40 -15.48
#